data_AF-U5N2S8-F1
#
_entry.id   AF-U5N2S8-F1
#
_cell.length_a   1.000
_cell.length_b   1.000
_cell.length_c   1.000
_cell.angle_alpha   90.00
_cell.angle_beta   90.00
_cell.angle_gamma   90.00
#
_symmetry.space_group_name_H-M   'P 1'
#
loop_
_entity.id
_entity.type
_entity.pdbx_description
1 polymer ?
#
loop_
_entity_poly.entity_id
_entity_poly.type
_entity_poly.pdbx_seq_one_letter_code
_entity_poly.pdbx_strand_id
1 'polypeptide(L)'
;HEPNTHGPQEYSQAELLIGPPMQSKTLGATPPIEQVALLLDMKITSLSKRSLLQMGFPIFSLTNHLGTLLNKSWTVIVIDELVTGESGPKQREISQVYTPSCNLEDCSELSYVLSIYFSPDNLLGITLFSAMSGHSIMFPVSWADRDKIARLLISYRIREI
;
A
#
# COMPACT_ATOMS: atom_id res chain seq x y z
N HIS A 1 -52.77 -3.76 -5.47
CA HIS A 1 -52.34 -2.97 -4.31
C HIS A 1 -51.07 -3.64 -3.77
N GLU A 2 -49.98 -2.88 -3.72
CA GLU A 2 -48.57 -3.32 -3.66
C GLU A 2 -48.18 -4.20 -2.47
N PRO A 3 -47.18 -5.08 -2.62
CA PRO A 3 -46.35 -5.54 -1.51
C PRO A 3 -45.15 -4.60 -1.33
N ASN A 4 -44.96 -4.12 -0.11
CA ASN A 4 -43.82 -3.32 0.33
C ASN A 4 -42.50 -4.01 -0.03
N THR A 5 -41.82 -3.47 -1.05
CA THR A 5 -40.47 -3.87 -1.43
C THR A 5 -39.52 -2.94 -0.70
N HIS A 6 -38.94 -3.40 0.40
CA HIS A 6 -37.75 -2.76 0.96
C HIS A 6 -36.64 -2.90 -0.09
N GLY A 7 -36.33 -1.80 -0.78
CA GLY A 7 -35.25 -1.72 -1.77
C GLY A 7 -33.87 -2.01 -1.16
N PRO A 8 -32.84 -2.27 -2.00
CA PRO A 8 -31.52 -2.65 -1.52
C PRO A 8 -30.90 -1.51 -0.72
N GLN A 9 -30.39 -1.82 0.47
CA GLN A 9 -29.53 -0.93 1.24
C GLN A 9 -28.37 -0.51 0.34
N GLU A 10 -28.35 0.76 -0.05
CA GLU A 10 -27.21 1.43 -0.65
C GLU A 10 -26.09 1.37 0.39
N TYR A 11 -25.22 0.35 0.28
CA TYR A 11 -23.94 0.34 0.97
C TYR A 11 -23.13 1.50 0.39
N SER A 12 -23.28 2.68 0.99
CA SER A 12 -22.42 3.83 0.74
C SER A 12 -20.98 3.37 0.94
N GLN A 13 -20.07 3.72 0.03
CA GLN A 13 -18.64 3.43 0.17
C GLN A 13 -18.07 3.84 1.55
N ALA A 14 -18.76 4.76 2.24
CA ALA A 14 -18.49 5.14 3.61
C ALA A 14 -18.69 4.01 4.64
N GLU A 15 -19.69 3.12 4.50
CA GLU A 15 -19.99 2.05 5.47
C GLU A 15 -19.00 0.89 5.42
N LEU A 16 -18.43 0.59 4.25
CA LEU A 16 -17.36 -0.41 4.08
C LEU A 16 -16.03 0.03 4.70
N LEU A 17 -15.86 1.35 4.92
CA LEU A 17 -14.74 1.93 5.67
C LEU A 17 -15.00 1.95 7.19
N ILE A 18 -16.21 1.60 7.64
CA ILE A 18 -16.57 1.41 9.06
C ILE A 18 -16.32 -0.07 9.43
N GLY A 19 -15.14 -0.60 9.07
CA GLY A 19 -14.55 -1.67 9.87
C GLY A 19 -14.28 -1.13 11.28
N PRO A 20 -13.95 -1.98 12.28
CA PRO A 20 -13.37 -1.46 13.51
C PRO A 20 -12.25 -0.51 13.07
N PRO A 21 -12.14 0.71 13.62
CA PRO A 21 -10.99 1.55 13.32
C PRO A 21 -9.81 0.62 13.56
N MET A 22 -9.02 0.34 12.51
CA MET A 22 -7.69 -0.19 12.78
C MET A 22 -7.18 0.79 13.82
N GLN A 23 -7.04 0.32 15.05
CA GLN A 23 -6.56 1.12 16.14
C GLN A 23 -5.09 1.38 15.80
N SER A 24 -4.82 2.24 14.81
CA SER A 24 -3.79 3.24 14.98
C SER A 24 -4.33 4.10 16.11
N LYS A 25 -4.07 3.59 17.31
CA LYS A 25 -4.17 4.29 18.57
C LYS A 25 -3.72 5.71 18.26
N THR A 26 -4.62 6.69 18.39
CA THR A 26 -4.28 8.11 18.37
C THR A 26 -3.46 8.40 19.63
N LEU A 27 -2.27 7.83 19.68
CA LEU A 27 -1.26 7.88 20.71
C LEU A 27 -0.15 8.68 20.05
N GLY A 28 -0.15 10.01 20.24
CA GLY A 28 0.84 10.97 19.71
C GLY A 28 1.77 10.36 18.67
N ALA A 29 1.27 10.21 17.44
CA ALA A 29 1.91 9.35 16.44
C ALA A 29 3.33 9.85 16.20
N THR A 30 4.31 9.01 16.54
CA THR A 30 5.73 9.23 16.28
C THR A 30 5.89 9.70 14.83
N PRO A 31 6.58 10.82 14.54
CA PRO A 31 6.77 11.32 13.18
C PRO A 31 7.28 10.22 12.23
N PRO A 32 6.88 10.19 10.95
CA PRO A 32 7.33 9.16 10.00
C PRO A 32 8.85 9.01 9.96
N ILE A 33 9.59 10.12 10.06
CA ILE A 33 11.05 10.10 10.12
C ILE A 33 11.61 9.36 11.35
N GLU A 34 10.97 9.50 12.51
CA GLU A 34 11.35 8.78 13.73
C GLU A 34 11.00 7.30 13.66
N GLN A 35 9.87 6.95 13.03
CA GLN A 35 9.50 5.55 12.79
C GLN A 35 10.48 4.88 11.84
N VAL A 36 10.80 5.51 10.70
CA VAL A 36 11.73 4.98 9.71
C VAL A 36 13.16 4.91 10.29
N ALA A 37 13.56 5.91 11.07
CA ALA A 37 14.84 5.90 11.77
C ALA A 37 14.96 4.73 12.74
N LEU A 38 13.92 4.48 13.55
CA LEU A 38 13.89 3.33 14.47
C LEU A 38 13.91 2.00 13.71
N LEU A 39 13.17 1.89 12.60
CA LEU A 39 13.11 0.66 11.80
C LEU A 39 14.43 0.32 11.11
N LEU A 40 15.17 1.34 10.68
CA LEU A 40 16.41 1.19 9.93
C LEU A 40 17.67 1.34 10.80
N ASP A 41 17.50 1.53 12.11
CA ASP A 41 18.58 1.88 13.05
C ASP A 41 19.42 3.08 12.58
N MET A 42 18.73 4.12 12.13
CA MET A 42 19.33 5.32 11.55
C MET A 42 19.32 6.48 12.53
N LYS A 43 20.39 7.27 12.50
CA LYS A 43 20.48 8.49 13.30
C LYS A 43 19.74 9.63 12.64
N ILE A 44 18.82 10.26 13.37
CA ILE A 44 18.24 11.55 12.98
C ILE A 44 19.22 12.66 13.32
N THR A 45 19.43 13.55 12.37
CA THR A 45 20.18 14.79 12.54
C THR A 45 19.25 15.99 12.40
N SER A 46 19.58 17.09 13.04
CA SER A 46 18.81 18.34 12.94
C SER A 46 19.70 19.42 12.34
N LEU A 47 19.22 20.08 11.28
CA LEU A 47 19.93 21.19 10.70
C LEU A 47 19.75 22.43 11.59
N SER A 48 20.85 22.89 12.20
CA SER A 48 20.91 23.86 13.31
C SER A 48 20.17 25.20 13.10
N LYS A 49 19.80 25.54 11.86
CA LYS A 49 19.15 26.82 11.51
C LYS A 49 17.64 26.74 11.28
N ARG A 50 17.06 25.54 11.12
CA ARG A 50 15.64 25.40 10.70
C ARG A 50 14.86 24.28 11.41
N SER A 51 15.43 23.65 12.43
CA SER A 51 14.83 22.51 13.15
C SER A 51 14.29 21.41 12.23
N LEU A 52 14.88 21.25 11.04
CA LEU A 52 14.45 20.26 10.07
C LEU A 52 15.19 18.96 10.36
N LEU A 53 14.43 17.93 10.71
CA LEU A 53 14.95 16.59 10.96
C LEU A 53 15.31 15.93 9.63
N GLN A 54 16.51 15.34 9.57
CA GLN A 54 17.04 14.68 8.40
C GLN A 54 17.59 13.32 8.79
N MET A 55 17.39 12.35 7.90
CA MET A 55 18.02 11.05 7.94
C MET A 55 18.31 10.60 6.53
N GLY A 56 19.26 9.68 6.39
CA GLY A 56 19.59 9.12 5.09
C GLY A 56 20.69 8.07 5.20
N PHE A 57 20.87 7.36 4.11
CA PHE A 57 21.89 6.34 3.91
C PHE A 57 22.42 6.44 2.47
N PRO A 58 23.59 5.88 2.17
CA PRO A 58 24.10 5.86 0.80
C PRO A 58 23.19 5.08 -0.15
N ILE A 59 22.97 5.60 -1.36
CA ILE A 59 22.01 5.02 -2.34
C ILE A 59 22.24 3.54 -2.64
N PHE A 60 23.49 3.08 -2.64
CA PHE A 60 23.83 1.67 -2.87
C PHE A 60 23.30 0.72 -1.78
N SER A 61 22.87 1.26 -0.62
CA SER A 61 22.28 0.48 0.48
C SER A 61 20.75 0.42 0.40
N LEU A 62 20.13 1.03 -0.62
CA LEU A 62 18.67 1.09 -0.76
C LEU A 62 18.03 -0.30 -0.73
N THR A 63 18.53 -1.24 -1.52
CA THR A 63 18.00 -2.62 -1.60
C THR A 63 17.97 -3.29 -0.24
N ASN A 64 19.03 -3.14 0.56
CA ASN A 64 19.11 -3.69 1.93
C ASN A 64 18.01 -3.14 2.85
N HIS A 65 17.59 -1.89 2.66
CA HIS A 65 16.57 -1.26 3.48
C HIS A 65 15.14 -1.48 2.96
N LEU A 66 14.97 -1.72 1.66
CA LEU A 66 13.65 -1.96 1.05
C LEU A 66 12.93 -3.12 1.72
N GLY A 67 13.59 -4.28 1.92
CA GLY A 67 12.98 -5.43 2.58
C GLY A 67 12.38 -5.08 3.95
N THR A 68 13.13 -4.37 4.79
CA THR A 68 12.67 -3.94 6.12
C THR A 68 11.46 -3.01 6.05
N LEU A 69 11.47 -2.03 5.14
CA LEU A 69 10.38 -1.06 4.97
C LEU A 69 9.12 -1.74 4.42
N LEU A 70 9.25 -2.52 3.35
CA LEU A 70 8.13 -3.20 2.69
C LEU A 70 7.50 -4.25 3.61
N ASN A 71 8.28 -4.95 4.44
CA ASN A 71 7.78 -5.88 5.45
C ASN A 71 7.00 -5.22 6.59
N LYS A 72 7.14 -3.90 6.75
CA LYS A 72 6.32 -3.07 7.64
C LYS A 72 5.20 -2.35 6.89
N SER A 73 4.88 -2.79 5.68
CA SER A 73 3.83 -2.24 4.82
C SER A 73 4.04 -0.77 4.43
N TRP A 74 5.29 -0.30 4.41
CA TRP A 74 5.60 1.02 3.84
C TRP A 74 5.68 0.96 2.32
N THR A 75 5.25 2.02 1.66
CA THR A 75 5.54 2.28 0.25
C THR A 75 6.73 3.22 0.16
N VAL A 76 7.74 2.84 -0.64
CA VAL A 76 8.96 3.63 -0.83
C VAL A 76 8.92 4.26 -2.22
N ILE A 77 8.98 5.59 -2.25
CA ILE A 77 9.04 6.37 -3.49
C ILE A 77 10.46 6.87 -3.66
N VAL A 78 11.12 6.47 -4.75
CA VAL A 78 12.46 6.95 -5.10
C VAL A 78 12.31 8.18 -5.98
N ILE A 79 12.96 9.26 -5.56
CA ILE A 79 12.97 10.54 -6.26
C ILE A 79 14.41 10.85 -6.64
N ASP A 80 14.72 10.71 -7.92
CA ASP A 80 16.06 10.94 -8.45
C ASP A 80 16.17 12.31 -9.12
N GLU A 81 17.41 12.75 -9.29
CA GLU A 81 17.72 13.96 -10.02
C GLU A 81 17.61 13.76 -11.54
N LEU A 82 16.90 14.66 -12.21
CA LEU A 82 16.87 14.77 -13.66
C LEU A 82 18.12 15.55 -14.13
N VAL A 83 18.94 14.93 -14.97
CA VAL A 83 20.18 15.55 -15.49
C VAL A 83 19.81 16.59 -16.56
N THR A 84 19.55 17.84 -16.14
CA THR A 84 19.14 18.93 -17.06
C THR A 84 20.27 19.88 -17.46
N GLY A 85 21.42 19.83 -16.78
CA GLY A 85 22.55 20.73 -17.07
C GLY A 85 22.31 22.21 -16.74
N GLU A 86 21.19 22.54 -16.11
CA GLU A 86 20.81 23.91 -15.74
C GLU A 86 21.43 24.35 -14.40
N SER A 87 21.69 25.65 -14.26
CA SER A 87 22.13 26.24 -13.00
C SER A 87 20.93 26.51 -12.08
N GLY A 88 20.89 25.87 -10.91
CA GLY A 88 19.81 26.09 -9.92
C GLY A 88 19.49 24.83 -9.11
N PRO A 89 18.38 24.82 -8.36
CA PRO A 89 17.85 23.60 -7.76
C PRO A 89 17.63 22.55 -8.85
N LYS A 90 18.30 21.42 -8.70
CA LYS A 90 18.21 20.29 -9.63
C LYS A 90 16.76 19.80 -9.72
N GLN A 91 16.27 19.62 -10.95
CA GLN A 91 14.96 19.01 -11.18
C GLN A 91 14.98 17.56 -10.69
N ARG A 92 13.85 17.08 -10.19
CA ARG A 92 13.72 15.72 -9.67
C ARG A 92 12.44 15.07 -10.16
N GLU A 93 12.48 13.77 -10.37
CA GLU A 93 11.33 12.98 -10.78
C GLU A 93 11.24 11.67 -10.00
N ILE A 94 10.04 11.10 -9.96
CA ILE A 94 9.83 9.77 -9.37
C ILE A 94 10.39 8.76 -10.38
N SER A 95 11.48 8.09 -10.01
CA SER A 95 12.09 7.06 -10.84
C SER A 95 11.46 5.70 -10.57
N GLN A 96 11.10 5.41 -9.32
CA GLN A 96 10.62 4.10 -8.89
C GLN A 96 9.64 4.21 -7.73
N VAL A 97 8.71 3.25 -7.67
CA VAL A 97 7.80 3.04 -6.53
C VAL A 97 7.87 1.58 -6.12
N TYR A 98 8.27 1.34 -4.88
CA TYR A 98 8.28 0.02 -4.27
C TYR A 98 7.11 -0.10 -3.32
N THR A 99 6.22 -1.07 -3.58
CA THR A 99 5.09 -1.39 -2.72
C THR A 99 5.28 -2.78 -2.10
N PRO A 100 4.58 -3.09 -0.98
CA PRO A 100 4.71 -4.38 -0.30
C PRO A 100 4.51 -5.59 -1.21
N SER A 101 3.68 -5.49 -2.24
CA SER A 101 3.39 -6.60 -3.14
C SER A 101 4.27 -6.65 -4.39
N CYS A 102 5.10 -5.63 -4.63
CA CYS A 102 5.91 -5.48 -5.85
C CYS A 102 7.43 -5.62 -5.61
N ASN A 103 7.84 -6.25 -4.50
CA ASN A 103 9.27 -6.47 -4.24
C ASN A 103 9.83 -7.63 -5.09
N LEU A 104 10.88 -7.36 -5.87
CA LEU A 104 11.56 -8.32 -6.73
C LEU A 104 12.53 -9.25 -5.96
N GLU A 105 13.00 -8.85 -4.78
CA GLU A 105 14.12 -9.56 -4.13
C GLU A 105 13.69 -10.77 -3.27
N ASP A 106 12.39 -10.98 -3.04
CA ASP A 106 11.87 -12.03 -2.13
C ASP A 106 10.87 -12.95 -2.86
N CYS A 107 11.33 -13.60 -3.93
CA CYS A 107 10.49 -14.33 -4.90
C CYS A 107 10.34 -15.85 -4.63
N SER A 108 10.13 -16.26 -3.37
CA SER A 108 9.80 -17.68 -3.10
C SER A 108 8.30 -17.99 -3.28
N GLU A 109 7.43 -16.98 -3.14
CA GLU A 109 5.98 -17.10 -3.29
C GLU A 109 5.42 -16.01 -4.24
N LEU A 110 4.33 -16.31 -4.95
CA LEU A 110 3.67 -15.33 -5.82
C LEU A 110 2.97 -14.25 -4.97
N SER A 111 3.51 -13.05 -5.01
CA SER A 111 2.90 -11.87 -4.39
C SER A 111 1.83 -11.27 -5.32
N TYR A 112 0.62 -11.09 -4.78
CA TYR A 112 -0.51 -10.49 -5.49
C TYR A 112 -0.95 -9.18 -4.83
N VAL A 113 -1.22 -8.18 -5.67
CA VAL A 113 -2.08 -7.04 -5.36
C VAL A 113 -3.52 -7.48 -5.63
N LEU A 114 -4.38 -7.31 -4.64
CA LEU A 114 -5.82 -7.50 -4.79
C LEU A 114 -6.45 -6.17 -5.21
N SER A 115 -7.49 -6.22 -6.03
CA SER A 115 -8.40 -5.10 -6.24
C SER A 115 -9.82 -5.62 -6.11
N ILE A 116 -10.65 -4.88 -5.37
CA ILE A 116 -12.06 -5.19 -5.14
C ILE A 116 -12.90 -4.03 -5.68
N TYR A 117 -13.76 -4.34 -6.63
CA TYR A 117 -14.73 -3.40 -7.18
C TYR A 117 -16.14 -3.79 -6.76
N PHE A 118 -16.93 -2.83 -6.28
CA PHE A 118 -18.32 -3.02 -5.89
C PHE A 118 -19.23 -2.57 -7.04
N SER A 119 -19.98 -3.51 -7.61
CA SER A 119 -20.99 -3.22 -8.62
C SER A 119 -22.36 -2.94 -7.96
N PRO A 120 -23.17 -2.02 -8.52
CA PRO A 120 -24.55 -1.77 -8.08
C PRO A 120 -25.43 -3.04 -8.06
N ASP A 121 -25.12 -4.03 -8.89
CA ASP A 121 -25.92 -5.26 -9.03
C ASP A 121 -25.62 -6.33 -7.95
N ASN A 122 -25.11 -5.93 -6.78
CA ASN A 122 -24.65 -6.83 -5.71
C ASN A 122 -23.58 -7.83 -6.18
N LEU A 123 -22.73 -7.41 -7.12
CA LEU A 123 -21.57 -8.17 -7.60
C LEU A 123 -20.28 -7.51 -7.13
N LEU A 124 -19.31 -8.34 -6.77
CA LEU A 124 -17.93 -7.95 -6.48
C LEU A 124 -17.06 -8.36 -7.67
N GLY A 125 -16.35 -7.39 -8.26
CA GLY A 125 -15.24 -7.67 -9.16
C GLY A 125 -13.98 -7.92 -8.35
N ILE A 126 -13.43 -9.12 -8.40
CA ILE A 126 -12.18 -9.47 -7.73
C ILE A 126 -11.08 -9.61 -8.78
N THR A 127 -9.97 -8.89 -8.59
CA THR A 127 -8.76 -9.02 -9.41
C THR A 127 -7.56 -9.29 -8.53
N LEU A 128 -6.80 -10.34 -8.83
CA LEU A 128 -5.51 -10.64 -8.24
C LEU A 128 -4.44 -10.48 -9.32
N PHE A 129 -3.49 -9.57 -9.11
CA PHE A 129 -2.43 -9.29 -10.07
C PHE A 129 -1.04 -9.40 -9.43
N SER A 130 -0.15 -10.17 -10.05
CA SER A 130 1.24 -10.29 -9.62
C SER A 130 2.14 -9.54 -10.59
N ALA A 131 2.65 -8.39 -10.18
CA ALA A 131 3.56 -7.58 -11.00
C ALA A 131 4.85 -8.32 -11.38
N MET A 132 5.29 -9.25 -10.53
CA MET A 132 6.54 -10.01 -10.71
C MET A 132 6.43 -11.08 -11.80
N SER A 133 5.27 -11.75 -11.88
CA SER A 133 5.05 -12.85 -12.83
C SER A 133 4.18 -12.45 -14.03
N GLY A 134 3.49 -11.32 -13.96
CA GLY A 134 2.42 -10.95 -14.88
C GLY A 134 1.15 -11.79 -14.72
N HIS A 135 1.08 -12.70 -13.73
CA HIS A 135 -0.10 -13.52 -13.51
C HIS A 135 -1.28 -12.68 -13.04
N SER A 136 -2.43 -12.85 -13.70
CA SER A 136 -3.66 -12.12 -13.41
C SER A 136 -4.84 -13.09 -13.33
N ILE A 137 -5.61 -12.99 -12.26
CA ILE A 137 -6.85 -13.74 -12.06
C ILE A 137 -7.95 -12.71 -11.84
N MET A 138 -9.01 -12.78 -12.64
CA MET A 138 -10.15 -11.88 -12.52
C MET A 138 -11.44 -12.71 -12.53
N PHE A 139 -12.32 -12.48 -11.55
CA PHE A 139 -13.62 -13.13 -11.52
C PHE A 139 -14.66 -12.29 -10.77
N PRO A 140 -15.92 -12.28 -11.25
CA PRO A 140 -17.03 -11.70 -10.52
C PRO A 140 -17.52 -12.66 -9.44
N VAL A 141 -18.08 -12.11 -8.36
CA VAL A 141 -18.63 -12.87 -7.24
C VAL A 141 -19.93 -12.21 -6.79
N SER A 142 -20.98 -12.98 -6.51
CA SER A 142 -22.13 -12.42 -5.81
C SER A 142 -21.74 -11.96 -4.39
N TRP A 143 -22.25 -10.81 -3.95
CA TRP A 143 -22.12 -10.34 -2.57
C TRP A 143 -22.59 -11.37 -1.53
N ALA A 144 -23.54 -12.23 -1.90
CA ALA A 144 -24.03 -13.32 -1.06
C ALA A 144 -22.93 -14.36 -0.74
N ASP A 145 -21.92 -14.51 -1.60
CA ASP A 145 -20.82 -15.46 -1.45
C ASP A 145 -19.53 -14.84 -0.88
N ARG A 146 -19.59 -13.58 -0.39
CA ARG A 146 -18.41 -12.83 0.10
C ARG A 146 -17.59 -13.60 1.14
N ASP A 147 -18.23 -14.35 2.04
CA ASP A 147 -17.53 -15.10 3.09
C ASP A 147 -16.76 -16.31 2.54
N LYS A 148 -17.22 -16.89 1.42
CA LYS A 148 -16.49 -17.96 0.73
C LYS A 148 -15.23 -17.39 0.06
N ILE A 149 -15.37 -16.23 -0.58
CA ILE A 149 -14.25 -15.55 -1.23
C ILE A 149 -13.25 -15.00 -0.23
N ALA A 150 -13.69 -14.43 0.89
CA ALA A 150 -12.79 -13.98 1.94
C ALA A 150 -11.86 -15.13 2.41
N ARG A 151 -12.41 -16.34 2.61
CA ARG A 151 -11.61 -17.53 2.95
C ARG A 151 -10.62 -17.92 1.87
N LEU A 152 -11.02 -17.85 0.59
CA LEU A 152 -10.11 -18.09 -0.52
C LEU A 152 -8.98 -17.04 -0.55
N LEU A 153 -9.29 -15.76 -0.42
CA LEU A 153 -8.32 -14.66 -0.45
C LEU A 153 -7.30 -14.74 0.69
N ILE A 154 -7.68 -15.24 1.87
CA ILE A 154 -6.74 -15.49 2.98
C ILE A 154 -5.61 -16.45 2.56
N SER A 155 -5.90 -17.46 1.73
CA SER A 155 -4.88 -18.41 1.25
C SER A 155 -3.84 -17.78 0.32
N TYR A 156 -4.17 -16.66 -0.33
CA TYR A 156 -3.26 -15.93 -1.22
C TYR A 156 -2.31 -14.99 -0.47
N ARG A 157 -2.42 -14.86 0.86
CA ARG A 157 -1.55 -14.00 1.70
C ARG A 157 -1.39 -12.58 1.15
N ILE A 158 -2.50 -12.00 0.72
CA ILE A 158 -2.54 -10.66 0.13
C ILE A 158 -1.95 -9.62 1.08
N ARG A 159 -1.02 -8.80 0.58
CA ARG A 159 -0.33 -7.75 1.35
C ARG A 159 -0.80 -6.33 0.98
N GLU A 160 -1.51 -6.20 -0.13
CA GLU A 160 -1.96 -4.93 -0.72
C GLU A 160 -3.31 -5.15 -1.41
N ILE A 161 -4.29 -4.28 -1.12
CA ILE A 161 -5.68 -4.31 -1.60
C ILE A 161 -6.04 -2.93 -2.14
#